data_AF-A0A7S2HHW1-F1
#
_entry.id   AF-A0A7S2HHW1-F1
#
_cell.length_a   1.000
_cell.length_b   1.000
_cell.length_c   1.000
_cell.angle_alpha   90.00
_cell.angle_beta   90.00
_cell.angle_gamma   90.00
#
_symmetry.space_group_name_H-M   'P 1'
#
loop_
_entity.id
_entity.type
_entity.pdbx_description
1 polymer ?
#
loop_
_entity_poly.entity_id
_entity_poly.type
_entity_poly.pdbx_seq_one_letter_code
_entity_poly.pdbx_strand_id
1 'polypeptide(L)'
;MLNVEEFVCPELQLAPCHIKEAVRTLLHTIVVVRSIGGQRPVEPSPVSSEVLDLTYMRTDESEVEEELELRVQQFAELFEKDLANAGRAQLVCSFYTTKSRKQSIWNMLVGGDERIVFEQWRLPVIVQPMRRYPNPADNLKEEANVQTATSQQVQQALHFVIGKANAKVDHLPPPPQAQATYKFDVHFASMDGRSLGGLASSCGSATGSGPPPA
;
A
#
# COMPACT_ATOMS: atom_id res chain seq x y z
N MET A 1 0.36 2.23 -26.36
CA MET A 1 0.90 1.81 -25.05
C MET A 1 0.58 2.93 -24.09
N LEU A 2 -0.08 2.64 -22.96
CA LEU A 2 -0.21 3.62 -21.88
C LEU A 2 1.15 3.64 -21.17
N ASN A 3 1.77 4.81 -21.07
CA ASN A 3 2.95 4.96 -20.22
C ASN A 3 2.46 4.87 -18.77
N VAL A 4 3.07 3.98 -17.98
CA VAL A 4 2.77 3.89 -16.55
C VAL A 4 3.39 5.10 -15.88
N GLU A 5 2.57 5.94 -15.24
CA GLU A 5 3.10 7.03 -14.41
C GLU A 5 3.62 6.45 -13.09
N GLU A 6 4.83 6.84 -12.72
CA GLU A 6 5.48 6.33 -11.52
C GLU A 6 5.85 7.48 -10.58
N PHE A 7 5.48 7.32 -9.31
CA PHE A 7 5.80 8.27 -8.25
C PHE A 7 6.58 7.56 -7.14
N VAL A 8 7.82 7.97 -6.95
CA VAL A 8 8.66 7.51 -5.84
C VAL A 8 8.57 8.53 -4.72
N CYS A 9 8.01 8.12 -3.58
CA CYS A 9 7.92 8.97 -2.40
C CYS A 9 9.31 9.15 -1.76
N PRO A 10 9.49 10.20 -0.93
CA PRO A 10 10.66 10.32 -0.07
C PRO A 10 10.91 9.02 0.71
N GLU A 11 12.18 8.62 0.81
CA GLU A 11 12.57 7.43 1.55
C GLU A 11 12.28 7.61 3.05
N LEU A 12 11.66 6.59 3.64
CA LEU A 12 11.33 6.57 5.06
C LEU A 12 12.38 5.75 5.82
N GLN A 13 13.00 6.36 6.82
CA GLN A 13 13.87 5.69 7.78
C GLN A 13 13.09 5.49 9.08
N LEU A 14 12.69 4.24 9.34
CA LEU A 14 11.71 3.88 10.36
C LEU A 14 12.30 2.92 11.40
N ALA A 15 11.91 3.10 12.65
CA ALA A 15 12.06 2.04 13.63
C ALA A 15 11.00 0.95 13.43
N PRO A 16 11.27 -0.32 13.81
CA PRO A 16 10.34 -1.42 13.62
C PRO A 16 8.92 -1.16 14.14
N CYS A 17 8.80 -0.52 15.32
CA CYS A 17 7.51 -0.21 15.92
C CYS A 17 6.68 0.84 15.15
N HIS A 18 7.30 1.63 14.27
CA HIS A 18 6.61 2.67 13.50
C HIS A 18 6.24 2.23 12.08
N ILE A 19 6.70 1.07 11.62
CA ILE A 19 6.48 0.60 10.23
C ILE A 19 4.98 0.55 9.91
N LYS A 20 4.19 -0.11 10.77
CA LYS A 20 2.77 -0.34 10.50
C LYS A 20 2.02 0.99 10.35
N GLU A 21 2.22 1.90 11.29
CA GLU A 21 1.51 3.18 11.29
C GLU A 21 1.91 4.08 10.13
N ALA A 22 3.21 4.23 9.86
CA ALA A 22 3.71 5.04 8.75
C ALA A 22 3.17 4.55 7.39
N VAL A 23 3.21 3.23 7.17
CA VAL A 23 2.74 2.61 5.92
C VAL A 23 1.22 2.70 5.79
N ARG A 24 0.48 2.43 6.88
CA ARG A 24 -0.98 2.58 6.95
C ARG A 24 -1.42 3.99 6.56
N THR A 25 -0.84 4.99 7.20
CA THR A 25 -1.13 6.40 6.95
C THR A 25 -0.93 6.77 5.47
N LEU A 26 0.19 6.35 4.87
CA LEU A 26 0.48 6.66 3.47
C LEU A 26 -0.41 5.89 2.50
N LEU A 27 -0.65 4.60 2.73
CA LEU A 27 -1.50 3.77 1.87
C LEU A 27 -2.94 4.28 1.82
N HIS A 28 -3.54 4.54 2.99
CA HIS A 28 -4.89 5.11 3.04
C HIS A 28 -4.94 6.45 2.33
N THR A 29 -3.95 7.31 2.54
CA THR A 29 -3.91 8.60 1.86
C THR A 29 -3.80 8.44 0.35
N ILE A 30 -2.90 7.59 -0.15
CA ILE A 30 -2.73 7.30 -1.59
C ILE A 30 -4.05 6.83 -2.21
N VAL A 31 -4.72 5.86 -1.57
CA VAL A 31 -6.00 5.34 -2.07
C VAL A 31 -7.06 6.42 -2.04
N VAL A 32 -7.20 7.18 -0.95
CA VAL A 32 -8.20 8.26 -0.84
C VAL A 32 -7.99 9.33 -1.90
N VAL A 33 -6.78 9.89 -2.05
CA VAL A 33 -6.52 10.98 -3.01
C VAL A 33 -6.68 10.54 -4.46
N ARG A 34 -6.59 9.24 -4.76
CA ARG A 34 -6.85 8.69 -6.09
C ARG A 34 -8.28 8.21 -6.30
N SER A 35 -9.06 8.06 -5.23
CA SER A 35 -10.47 7.64 -5.30
C SER A 35 -11.44 8.81 -5.36
N ILE A 36 -10.99 10.03 -5.00
CA ILE A 36 -11.81 11.24 -5.11
C ILE A 36 -12.07 11.55 -6.59
N GLY A 37 -13.35 11.59 -6.98
CA GLY A 37 -13.80 11.86 -8.35
C GLY A 37 -14.49 10.70 -9.06
N GLY A 38 -14.70 9.56 -8.38
CA GLY A 38 -15.60 8.49 -8.82
C GLY A 38 -17.05 8.93 -8.99
N GLN A 39 -17.86 8.17 -9.75
CA GLN A 39 -19.31 8.45 -9.85
C GLN A 39 -20.05 8.20 -8.54
N ARG A 40 -19.47 7.41 -7.64
CA ARG A 40 -19.90 7.26 -6.26
C ARG A 40 -19.05 8.17 -5.37
N PRO A 41 -19.65 9.06 -4.56
CA PRO A 41 -18.91 9.79 -3.52
C PRO A 41 -18.22 8.80 -2.57
N VAL A 42 -16.93 9.02 -2.32
CA VAL A 42 -16.23 8.46 -1.16
C VAL A 42 -16.42 9.48 -0.03
N GLU A 43 -16.69 9.04 1.19
CA GLU A 43 -16.72 9.89 2.38
C GLU A 43 -15.54 9.54 3.32
N PRO A 44 -14.29 9.96 3.00
CA PRO A 44 -13.16 9.64 3.85
C PRO A 44 -13.33 10.23 5.25
N SER A 45 -12.94 9.46 6.27
CA SER A 45 -12.99 9.89 7.67
C SER A 45 -11.60 10.26 8.19
N PRO A 46 -11.47 11.31 9.02
CA PRO A 46 -10.21 11.64 9.65
C PRO A 46 -9.89 10.62 10.74
N VAL A 47 -8.63 10.18 10.81
CA VAL A 47 -8.08 9.28 11.83
C VAL A 47 -6.87 9.95 12.46
N SER A 48 -6.87 10.03 13.80
CA SER A 48 -5.75 10.56 14.58
C SER A 48 -4.78 9.43 14.91
N SER A 49 -3.53 9.59 14.51
CA SER A 49 -2.41 8.72 14.86
C SER A 49 -1.72 9.25 16.10
N GLU A 50 -1.85 8.56 17.24
CA GLU A 50 -1.10 8.92 18.46
C GLU A 50 0.40 8.62 18.31
N VAL A 51 0.74 7.56 17.57
CA VAL A 51 2.14 7.17 17.33
C VAL A 51 2.87 8.21 16.50
N LEU A 52 2.20 8.82 15.52
CA LEU A 52 2.82 9.81 14.63
C LEU A 52 2.44 11.26 14.97
N ASP A 53 1.56 11.49 15.93
CA ASP A 53 1.01 12.81 16.28
C ASP A 53 0.52 13.59 15.05
N LEU A 54 -0.27 12.91 14.20
CA LEU A 54 -0.84 13.49 12.98
C LEU A 54 -2.24 12.94 12.70
N THR A 55 -2.96 13.62 11.82
CA THR A 55 -4.26 13.15 11.31
C THR A 55 -4.16 12.86 9.82
N TYR A 56 -4.71 11.73 9.40
CA TYR A 56 -4.79 11.35 7.99
C TYR A 56 -6.23 10.92 7.62
N MET A 57 -6.51 10.82 6.32
CA MET A 57 -7.83 10.40 5.84
C MET A 57 -7.85 8.90 5.56
N ARG A 58 -8.86 8.22 6.08
CA ARG A 58 -9.14 6.81 5.85
C ARG A 58 -10.35 6.64 4.93
N THR A 59 -10.30 5.64 4.06
CA THR A 59 -11.42 5.21 3.22
C THR A 59 -12.62 4.77 4.07
N ASP A 60 -13.84 4.97 3.59
CA ASP A 60 -15.10 4.48 4.15
C ASP A 60 -15.49 3.08 3.62
N GLU A 61 -14.87 2.63 2.53
CA GLU A 61 -15.06 1.29 1.98
C GLU A 61 -14.35 0.22 2.82
N SER A 62 -15.12 -0.61 3.55
CA SER A 62 -14.60 -1.60 4.51
C SER A 62 -13.72 -2.68 3.87
N GLU A 63 -14.09 -3.16 2.68
CA GLU A 63 -13.30 -4.17 1.94
C GLU A 63 -11.90 -3.62 1.60
N VAL A 64 -11.82 -2.33 1.25
CA VAL A 64 -10.55 -1.65 0.96
C VAL A 64 -9.75 -1.47 2.26
N GLU A 65 -10.40 -1.10 3.36
CA GLU A 65 -9.74 -0.99 4.67
C GLU A 65 -9.11 -2.32 5.10
N GLU A 66 -9.86 -3.42 5.03
CA GLU A 66 -9.37 -4.76 5.36
C GLU A 66 -8.20 -5.19 4.47
N GLU A 67 -8.28 -4.92 3.17
CA GLU A 67 -7.17 -5.21 2.24
C GLU A 67 -5.92 -4.41 2.62
N LEU A 68 -6.06 -3.11 2.89
CA LEU A 68 -4.92 -2.25 3.26
C LEU A 68 -4.27 -2.70 4.57
N GLU A 69 -5.05 -3.02 5.60
CA GLU A 69 -4.52 -3.52 6.88
C GLU A 69 -3.79 -4.86 6.72
N LEU A 70 -4.31 -5.77 5.89
CA LEU A 70 -3.62 -7.01 5.57
C LEU A 70 -2.25 -6.75 4.93
N ARG A 71 -2.17 -5.79 3.99
CA ARG A 71 -0.91 -5.42 3.32
C ARG A 71 0.06 -4.73 4.25
N VAL A 72 -0.42 -3.87 5.16
CA VAL A 72 0.38 -3.24 6.21
C VAL A 72 1.01 -4.31 7.12
N GLN A 73 0.21 -5.28 7.56
CA GLN A 73 0.68 -6.37 8.40
C GLN A 73 1.73 -7.22 7.69
N GLN A 74 1.46 -7.64 6.45
CA GLN A 74 2.41 -8.43 5.66
C GLN A 74 3.72 -7.69 5.43
N PHE A 75 3.69 -6.39 5.16
CA PHE A 75 4.89 -5.59 4.96
C PHE A 75 5.74 -5.50 6.23
N ALA A 76 5.12 -5.31 7.40
CA ALA A 76 5.84 -5.31 8.67
C ALA A 76 6.49 -6.67 8.98
N GLU A 77 5.79 -7.77 8.70
CA GLU A 77 6.33 -9.13 8.90
C GLU A 77 7.57 -9.44 8.05
N LEU A 78 7.74 -8.78 6.89
CA LEU A 78 8.96 -8.93 6.09
C LEU A 78 10.20 -8.57 6.91
N PHE A 79 10.13 -7.51 7.71
CA PHE A 79 11.26 -7.04 8.51
C PHE A 79 11.45 -7.81 9.81
N GLU A 80 10.40 -8.45 10.32
CA GLU A 80 10.49 -9.33 11.49
C GLU A 80 11.14 -10.68 11.14
N LYS A 81 10.85 -11.22 9.95
CA LYS A 81 11.28 -12.56 9.52
C LYS A 81 12.65 -12.58 8.81
N ASP A 82 13.03 -11.52 8.09
CA ASP A 82 14.28 -11.44 7.28
C ASP A 82 15.34 -10.47 7.85
N LEU A 83 15.47 -10.42 9.19
CA LEU A 83 16.35 -9.51 9.94
C LEU A 83 17.84 -9.47 9.50
N ALA A 84 18.32 -10.44 8.73
CA ALA A 84 19.71 -10.52 8.27
C ALA A 84 20.00 -9.83 6.92
N ASN A 85 19.01 -9.65 6.03
CA ASN A 85 19.22 -9.14 4.66
C ASN A 85 18.28 -7.98 4.25
N ALA A 86 17.20 -7.73 5.00
CA ALA A 86 16.07 -6.91 4.54
C ALA A 86 15.90 -5.57 5.26
N GLY A 87 16.96 -4.94 5.78
CA GLY A 87 16.87 -3.59 6.37
C GLY A 87 16.32 -2.52 5.42
N ARG A 88 16.03 -2.87 4.16
CA ARG A 88 15.45 -2.03 3.13
C ARG A 88 14.43 -2.82 2.31
N ALA A 89 13.25 -2.27 2.12
CA ALA A 89 12.26 -2.80 1.18
C ALA A 89 11.48 -1.65 0.55
N GLN A 90 10.71 -1.97 -0.48
CA GLN A 90 9.83 -1.02 -1.14
C GLN A 90 8.42 -1.59 -1.20
N LEU A 91 7.44 -0.80 -0.77
CA LEU A 91 6.03 -1.07 -1.01
C LEU A 91 5.60 -0.37 -2.29
N VAL A 92 4.85 -1.07 -3.14
CA VAL A 92 4.39 -0.55 -4.43
C VAL A 92 2.87 -0.70 -4.52
N CYS A 93 2.15 0.42 -4.50
CA CYS A 93 0.71 0.48 -4.77
C CYS A 93 0.50 0.78 -6.26
N SER A 94 -0.11 -0.15 -6.99
CA SER A 94 -0.34 -0.05 -8.43
C SER A 94 -1.82 0.10 -8.73
N PHE A 95 -2.22 1.19 -9.37
CA PHE A 95 -3.58 1.38 -9.86
C PHE A 95 -3.72 0.85 -11.28
N TYR A 96 -4.82 0.15 -11.55
CA TYR A 96 -5.03 -0.51 -12.84
C TYR A 96 -6.49 -0.49 -13.30
N THR A 97 -6.67 -0.68 -14.61
CA THR A 97 -7.96 -0.99 -15.22
C THR A 97 -7.97 -2.44 -15.70
N THR A 98 -9.15 -3.03 -15.78
CA THR A 98 -9.34 -4.35 -16.40
C THR A 98 -9.97 -4.17 -17.77
N LYS A 99 -9.31 -4.65 -18.83
CA LYS A 99 -9.96 -4.77 -20.13
C LYS A 99 -10.50 -6.18 -20.31
N SER A 100 -11.81 -6.27 -20.51
CA SER A 100 -12.42 -7.46 -21.12
C SER A 100 -11.83 -7.62 -22.53
N ARG A 101 -10.98 -8.63 -22.74
CA ARG A 101 -10.58 -9.01 -24.09
C ARG A 101 -11.82 -9.60 -24.76
N LYS A 102 -12.28 -8.97 -25.86
CA LYS A 102 -13.41 -9.42 -26.68
C LYS A 102 -13.40 -10.95 -26.78
N GLN A 103 -14.55 -11.55 -26.52
CA GLN A 103 -14.80 -13.00 -26.50
C GLN A 103 -14.23 -13.68 -27.76
N SER A 104 -13.00 -14.16 -27.66
CA SER A 104 -12.41 -15.09 -28.62
C SER A 104 -12.32 -16.44 -27.93
N ILE A 105 -12.57 -17.51 -28.69
CA ILE A 105 -12.60 -18.90 -28.23
C ILE A 105 -11.28 -19.30 -27.52
N TRP A 106 -10.17 -18.62 -27.83
CA TRP A 106 -8.88 -18.79 -27.15
C TRP A 106 -8.86 -18.29 -25.68
N ASN A 107 -9.71 -17.34 -25.30
CA ASN A 107 -9.76 -16.78 -23.95
C ASN A 107 -10.50 -17.68 -22.95
N MET A 108 -11.37 -18.58 -23.45
CA MET A 108 -12.09 -19.54 -22.60
C MET A 108 -11.17 -20.62 -22.01
N LEU A 109 -9.99 -20.82 -22.61
CA LEU A 109 -8.97 -21.78 -22.16
C LEU A 109 -7.93 -21.18 -21.20
N VAL A 110 -7.71 -19.86 -21.24
CA VAL A 110 -6.62 -19.19 -20.50
C VAL A 110 -7.12 -18.28 -19.38
N GLY A 111 -8.41 -17.92 -19.37
CA GLY A 111 -9.11 -17.31 -18.23
C GLY A 111 -8.40 -16.10 -17.61
N GLY A 112 -8.70 -14.88 -18.06
CA GLY A 112 -8.33 -13.69 -17.30
C GLY A 112 -8.58 -12.38 -18.01
N ASP A 113 -9.18 -11.43 -17.28
CA ASP A 113 -9.16 -10.02 -17.67
C ASP A 113 -7.73 -9.49 -17.65
N GLU A 114 -7.35 -8.71 -18.66
CA GLU A 114 -6.02 -8.11 -18.72
C GLU A 114 -5.95 -6.89 -17.79
N ARG A 115 -5.03 -6.93 -16.82
CA ARG A 115 -4.70 -5.80 -15.94
C ARG A 115 -3.79 -4.83 -16.69
N ILE A 116 -4.23 -3.58 -16.80
CA ILE A 116 -3.45 -2.49 -17.38
C ILE A 116 -3.17 -1.48 -16.28
N VAL A 117 -1.94 -1.52 -15.75
CA VAL A 117 -1.45 -0.55 -14.78
C VAL A 117 -1.32 0.81 -15.48
N PHE A 118 -1.83 1.86 -14.86
CA PHE A 118 -1.70 3.23 -15.36
C PHE A 118 -0.89 4.11 -14.41
N GLU A 119 -0.76 3.72 -13.14
CA GLU A 119 -0.03 4.48 -12.14
C GLU A 119 0.56 3.58 -11.05
N GLN A 120 1.75 3.93 -10.56
CA GLN A 120 2.40 3.27 -9.42
C GLN A 120 2.94 4.27 -8.41
N TRP A 121 2.63 4.05 -7.13
CA TRP A 121 3.23 4.74 -6.00
C TRP A 121 4.22 3.81 -5.32
N ARG A 122 5.47 4.24 -5.22
CA ARG A 122 6.55 3.50 -4.58
C ARG A 122 6.93 4.16 -3.26
N LEU A 123 6.91 3.39 -2.19
CA LEU A 123 7.29 3.78 -0.82
C LEU A 123 8.58 3.05 -0.43
N PRO A 124 9.75 3.66 -0.63
CA PRO A 124 11.01 3.09 -0.15
C PRO A 124 11.10 3.23 1.37
N VAL A 125 11.37 2.12 2.05
CA VAL A 125 11.47 2.04 3.52
C VAL A 125 12.80 1.40 3.91
N ILE A 126 13.54 2.08 4.77
CA ILE A 126 14.69 1.56 5.49
C ILE A 126 14.30 1.37 6.95
N VAL A 127 14.56 0.18 7.49
CA VAL A 127 14.33 -0.13 8.89
C VAL A 127 15.63 0.00 9.67
N GLN A 128 15.58 0.83 10.72
CA GLN A 128 16.71 1.08 11.61
C GLN A 128 16.33 0.66 13.03
N PRO A 129 17.10 -0.22 13.69
CA PRO A 129 16.86 -0.54 15.08
C PRO A 129 17.08 0.70 15.95
N MET A 130 16.21 0.90 16.94
CA MET A 130 16.42 1.95 17.94
C MET A 130 17.70 1.68 18.73
N ARG A 131 18.45 2.74 19.03
CA ARG A 131 19.59 2.65 19.94
C ARG A 131 19.08 2.36 21.35
N ARG A 132 19.81 1.50 22.05
CA ARG A 132 19.54 1.19 23.46
C ARG A 132 20.68 1.71 24.32
N TYR A 133 20.31 2.41 25.38
CA TYR A 133 21.22 3.05 26.32
C TYR A 133 21.09 2.38 27.71
N PRO A 134 22.18 2.32 28.51
CA PRO A 134 22.11 1.81 29.88
C PRO A 134 21.18 2.63 30.78
N ASN A 135 21.08 3.94 30.53
CA ASN A 135 20.26 4.86 31.30
C ASN A 135 18.82 4.91 30.72
N PRO A 136 17.78 4.63 31.52
CA PRO A 136 16.39 4.70 31.07
C PRO A 136 15.98 6.08 30.51
N ALA A 137 16.49 7.17 31.07
CA ALA A 137 16.16 8.52 30.60
C ALA A 137 16.66 8.78 29.17
N ASP A 138 17.81 8.21 28.79
CA ASP A 138 18.36 8.33 27.45
C ASP A 138 17.56 7.50 26.43
N ASN A 139 17.00 6.35 26.85
CA ASN A 139 16.08 5.57 26.01
C ASN A 139 14.78 6.34 25.74
N LEU A 140 14.19 6.98 26.76
CA LEU A 140 12.97 7.81 26.57
C LEU A 140 13.23 8.96 25.60
N LYS A 141 14.41 9.60 25.70
CA LYS A 141 14.81 10.66 24.78
C LYS A 141 14.99 10.15 23.35
N GLU A 142 15.62 8.99 23.18
CA GLU A 142 15.76 8.35 21.86
C GLU A 142 14.39 8.02 21.26
N GLU A 143 13.49 7.42 22.04
CA GLU A 143 12.14 7.09 21.58
C GLU A 143 11.38 8.35 21.10
N ALA A 144 11.42 9.44 21.88
CA ALA A 144 10.82 10.72 21.49
C ALA A 144 11.45 11.33 20.23
N ASN A 145 12.78 11.26 20.09
CA ASN A 145 13.48 11.74 18.90
C ASN A 145 13.09 10.93 17.66
N VAL A 146 13.06 9.60 17.78
CA VAL A 146 12.70 8.69 16.68
C VAL A 146 11.24 8.88 16.29
N GLN A 147 10.33 9.07 17.25
CA GLN A 147 8.93 9.39 17.00
C GLN A 147 8.79 10.71 16.22
N THR A 148 9.44 11.79 16.69
CA THR A 148 9.42 13.11 16.05
C THR A 148 9.97 13.05 14.63
N ALA A 149 11.12 12.40 14.43
CA ALA A 149 11.73 12.24 13.11
C ALA A 149 10.86 11.39 12.17
N THR A 150 10.18 10.38 12.70
CA THR A 150 9.27 9.55 11.91
C THR A 150 8.04 10.35 11.47
N SER A 151 7.42 11.09 12.40
CA SER A 151 6.28 11.97 12.11
C SER A 151 6.60 12.96 10.99
N GLN A 152 7.75 13.64 11.08
CA GLN A 152 8.19 14.59 10.06
C GLN A 152 8.39 13.95 8.67
N GLN A 153 9.00 12.76 8.62
CA GLN A 153 9.20 12.03 7.37
C GLN A 153 7.86 11.61 6.74
N VAL A 154 6.94 11.08 7.55
CA VAL A 154 5.59 10.71 7.08
C VAL A 154 4.83 11.94 6.61
N GLN A 155 4.89 13.06 7.33
CA GLN A 155 4.27 14.31 6.92
C GLN A 155 4.82 14.80 5.58
N GLN A 156 6.14 14.76 5.38
CA GLN A 156 6.76 15.13 4.11
C GLN A 156 6.30 14.21 2.96
N ALA A 157 6.21 12.90 3.20
CA ALA A 157 5.70 11.94 2.23
C ALA A 157 4.20 12.17 1.93
N LEU A 158 3.38 12.51 2.91
CA LEU A 158 1.97 12.89 2.72
C LEU A 158 1.83 14.12 1.84
N HIS A 159 2.61 15.19 2.11
CA HIS A 159 2.61 16.39 1.27
C HIS A 159 3.04 16.07 -0.17
N PHE A 160 4.02 15.19 -0.35
CA PHE A 160 4.42 14.70 -1.67
C PHE A 160 3.27 13.97 -2.37
N VAL A 161 2.62 13.02 -1.69
CA VAL A 161 1.48 12.26 -2.23
C VAL A 161 0.36 13.18 -2.67
N ILE A 162 -0.11 14.06 -1.78
CA ILE A 162 -1.21 14.99 -2.07
C ILE A 162 -0.82 15.94 -3.22
N GLY A 163 0.37 16.52 -3.16
CA GLY A 163 0.86 17.43 -4.19
C GLY A 163 0.98 16.77 -5.57
N LYS A 164 1.51 15.55 -5.63
CA LYS A 164 1.64 14.79 -6.88
C LYS A 164 0.29 14.31 -7.40
N ALA A 165 -0.60 13.86 -6.53
CA ALA A 165 -1.93 13.43 -6.92
C ALA A 165 -2.72 14.57 -7.58
N ASN A 166 -2.64 15.77 -7.01
CA ASN A 166 -3.27 16.96 -7.58
C ASN A 166 -2.61 17.44 -8.89
N ALA A 167 -1.29 17.31 -9.03
CA ALA A 167 -0.56 17.81 -10.20
C ALA A 167 -0.58 16.86 -11.41
N LYS A 168 -0.80 15.55 -11.19
CA LYS A 168 -0.74 14.51 -12.22
C LYS A 168 -2.08 13.80 -12.30
N VAL A 169 -2.95 14.31 -13.17
CA VAL A 169 -4.30 13.79 -13.43
C VAL A 169 -4.55 13.45 -14.91
N ASP A 170 -3.75 13.98 -15.84
CA ASP A 170 -4.00 13.85 -17.29
C ASP A 170 -3.90 12.42 -17.82
N HIS A 171 -3.18 11.55 -17.12
CA HIS A 171 -3.02 10.14 -17.46
C HIS A 171 -4.10 9.23 -16.88
N LEU A 172 -4.94 9.76 -15.98
CA LEU A 172 -5.94 8.95 -15.29
C LEU A 172 -6.99 8.46 -16.30
N PRO A 173 -7.37 7.17 -16.24
CA PRO A 173 -8.49 6.67 -17.04
C PRO A 173 -9.80 7.32 -16.58
N PRO A 174 -10.90 7.14 -17.33
CA PRO A 174 -12.22 7.52 -16.84
C PRO A 174 -12.52 6.87 -15.48
N PRO A 175 -13.16 7.60 -14.55
CA PRO A 175 -13.45 7.09 -13.22
C PRO A 175 -14.34 5.85 -13.27
N PRO A 176 -14.20 4.92 -12.32
CA PRO A 176 -15.06 3.75 -12.24
C PRO A 176 -16.52 4.18 -12.03
N GLN A 177 -17.44 3.57 -12.79
CA GLN A 177 -18.87 3.87 -12.71
C GLN A 177 -19.55 3.14 -11.54
N ALA A 178 -19.06 1.95 -11.20
CA ALA A 178 -19.68 1.05 -10.22
C ALA A 178 -18.88 0.88 -8.93
N GLN A 179 -17.71 1.51 -8.80
CA GLN A 179 -16.79 1.39 -7.66
C GLN A 179 -16.45 2.80 -7.16
N ALA A 180 -16.21 2.95 -5.85
CA ALA A 180 -15.79 4.22 -5.27
C ALA A 180 -14.30 4.50 -5.52
N THR A 181 -13.49 3.45 -5.67
CA THR A 181 -12.04 3.53 -5.82
C THR A 181 -11.60 2.90 -7.14
N TYR A 182 -10.49 3.36 -7.72
CA TYR A 182 -9.83 2.61 -8.79
C TYR A 182 -9.34 1.27 -8.24
N LYS A 183 -9.39 0.23 -9.07
CA LYS A 183 -8.76 -1.05 -8.71
C LYS A 183 -7.28 -0.83 -8.46
N PHE A 184 -6.77 -1.38 -7.36
CA PHE A 184 -5.37 -1.32 -7.00
C PHE A 184 -4.87 -2.70 -6.53
N ASP A 185 -3.56 -2.84 -6.49
CA ASP A 185 -2.87 -3.96 -5.87
C ASP A 185 -1.61 -3.44 -5.17
N VAL A 186 -1.24 -4.10 -4.07
CA VAL A 186 -0.06 -3.75 -3.29
C VAL A 186 0.90 -4.94 -3.27
N HIS A 187 2.11 -4.72 -3.76
CA HIS A 187 3.19 -5.72 -3.72
C HIS A 187 4.45 -5.13 -3.11
N PHE A 188 5.37 -6.02 -2.73
CA PHE A 188 6.62 -5.67 -2.08
C PHE A 188 7.80 -6.04 -2.96
N ALA A 189 8.76 -5.13 -3.09
CA ALA A 189 10.00 -5.33 -3.83
C ALA A 189 11.20 -5.11 -2.91
N SER A 190 12.29 -5.84 -3.14
CA SER A 190 13.58 -5.44 -2.59
C SER A 190 14.02 -4.14 -3.25
N MET A 191 14.70 -3.24 -2.53
CA MET A 191 15.25 -2.01 -3.12
C MET A 191 16.29 -2.29 -4.23
N ASP A 192 16.84 -3.50 -4.31
CA ASP A 192 17.73 -3.95 -5.40
C ASP A 192 16.98 -4.48 -6.63
N GLY A 193 15.65 -4.27 -6.71
CA GLY A 193 14.82 -4.66 -7.85
C GLY A 193 14.49 -6.15 -7.95
N ARG A 194 14.90 -6.96 -6.96
CA ARG A 194 14.48 -8.37 -6.87
C ARG A 194 13.09 -8.43 -6.23
N SER A 195 12.14 -9.08 -6.91
CA SER A 195 10.86 -9.42 -6.29
C SER A 195 11.13 -10.30 -5.07
N LEU A 196 10.74 -9.82 -3.88
CA LEU A 196 10.66 -10.70 -2.72
C LEU A 196 9.43 -11.58 -2.98
N GLY A 197 9.60 -12.90 -2.89
CA GLY A 197 8.65 -13.89 -3.40
C GLY A 197 7.19 -13.56 -3.02
N GLY A 198 6.31 -13.58 -4.02
CA GLY A 198 4.90 -13.28 -3.84
C GLY A 198 4.26 -14.22 -2.83
N LEU A 199 3.70 -13.65 -1.76
CA LEU A 199 2.62 -14.30 -1.02
C LEU A 199 1.43 -14.34 -1.97
N ALA A 200 1.30 -15.44 -2.70
CA ALA A 200 0.18 -15.71 -3.57
C ALA A 200 -1.12 -15.58 -2.76
N SER A 201 -1.97 -14.65 -3.16
CA SER A 201 -3.36 -14.59 -2.73
C SER A 201 -4.03 -15.91 -3.14
N SER A 202 -4.25 -16.84 -2.21
CA SER A 202 -5.07 -18.02 -2.48
C SER A 202 -6.53 -17.60 -2.53
N CYS A 203 -6.99 -17.18 -3.69
CA CYS A 203 -8.42 -17.18 -4.00
C CYS A 203 -8.90 -18.63 -3.98
N GLY A 204 -9.88 -18.92 -3.11
CA GLY A 204 -10.40 -20.25 -2.87
C GLY A 204 -11.02 -20.89 -4.12
N SER A 205 -10.62 -22.13 -4.38
CA SER A 205 -11.39 -23.06 -5.18
C SER A 205 -12.06 -24.06 -4.24
N ALA A 206 -13.33 -23.81 -3.91
CA ALA A 206 -14.19 -24.81 -3.31
C ALA A 206 -14.43 -25.92 -4.35
N THR A 207 -13.72 -27.04 -4.23
CA THR A 207 -14.09 -28.28 -4.92
C THR A 207 -15.07 -29.04 -4.05
N GLY A 208 -16.33 -29.07 -4.50
CA GLY A 208 -17.43 -29.75 -3.82
C GLY A 208 -17.17 -31.25 -3.65
N SER A 209 -17.26 -31.72 -2.41
CA SER A 209 -17.38 -33.13 -2.08
C SER A 209 -18.85 -33.56 -2.25
N GLY A 210 -19.15 -34.33 -3.29
CA GLY A 210 -20.41 -35.07 -3.40
C GLY A 210 -20.46 -36.23 -2.39
N PRO A 211 -21.66 -36.66 -1.96
CA PRO A 211 -21.80 -37.75 -1.00
C PRO A 211 -21.53 -39.12 -1.65
N PRO A 212 -21.08 -40.13 -0.89
CA PRO A 212 -20.83 -41.47 -1.42
C PRO A 212 -22.14 -42.21 -1.70
N PRO A 213 -22.17 -43.10 -2.71
CA PRO A 213 -23.34 -43.94 -3.00
C PRO A 213 -23.52 -45.04 -1.93
N ALA A 214 -24.78 -45.47 -1.80
CA ALA A 214 -25.25 -46.51 -0.88
C ALA A 214 -24.77 -47.92 -1.23
#